data_AF-A0A957F5U1-F1
#
_entry.id   AF-A0A957F5U1-F1
#
_cell.length_a   1.000
_cell.length_b   1.000
_cell.length_c   1.000
_cell.angle_alpha   90.00
_cell.angle_beta   90.00
_cell.angle_gamma   90.00
#
_symmetry.space_group_name_H-M   'P 1'
#
loop_
_entity.id
_entity.type
_entity.pdbx_description
1 polymer ?
#
loop_
_entity_poly.entity_id
_entity_poly.type
_entity_poly.pdbx_seq_one_letter_code
_entity_poly.pdbx_strand_id
1 'polypeptide(L)'
;AQLDFAVAMDDEYLTLGPDAWGLTACDGPDGYNGLYGAPPSGFDNTPHFVDDTVAPSAAIGSILFLPAAAERAMQNYFTIEPLKGEYGFQDAYNLTEEWYASDVIGIDKGITLLMLANYENDLVYRIMMQNEHVLNGLARLQITPSK
;
A
#
# COMPACT_ATOMS: atom_id res chain seq x y z
N ALA A 1 -7.48 7.16 7.45
CA ALA A 1 -7.70 7.98 6.24
C ALA A 1 -8.00 7.08 5.03
N GLN A 2 -7.01 6.39 4.44
CA GLN A 2 -7.29 5.54 3.25
C GLN A 2 -8.27 4.40 3.53
N LEU A 3 -8.07 3.65 4.63
CA LEU A 3 -9.01 2.61 5.05
C LEU A 3 -10.41 3.19 5.29
N ASP A 4 -10.52 4.29 6.05
CA ASP A 4 -11.82 4.91 6.33
C ASP A 4 -12.52 5.38 5.05
N PHE A 5 -11.76 5.89 4.08
CA PHE A 5 -12.28 6.27 2.77
C PHE A 5 -12.78 5.04 2.01
N ALA A 6 -12.01 3.95 1.95
CA ALA A 6 -12.45 2.71 1.29
C ALA A 6 -13.72 2.14 1.94
N VAL A 7 -13.79 2.12 3.28
CA VAL A 7 -15.01 1.73 4.02
C VAL A 7 -16.20 2.61 3.67
N ALA A 8 -15.99 3.92 3.54
CA ALA A 8 -17.06 4.86 3.19
C ALA A 8 -17.57 4.70 1.75
N MET A 9 -16.76 4.11 0.85
CA MET A 9 -17.12 3.90 -0.55
C MET A 9 -17.59 2.48 -0.87
N ASP A 10 -17.73 1.61 0.14
CA ASP A 10 -18.14 0.20 -0.01
C ASP A 10 -19.50 0.03 -0.73
N ASP A 11 -20.40 1.02 -0.57
CA ASP A 11 -21.70 1.04 -1.26
C ASP A 11 -21.65 1.65 -2.67
N GLU A 12 -20.57 2.38 -3.01
CA GLU A 12 -20.41 3.11 -4.27
C GLU A 12 -19.55 2.35 -5.29
N TYR A 13 -18.63 1.54 -4.80
CA TYR A 13 -17.60 0.88 -5.58
C TYR A 13 -17.62 -0.63 -5.38
N LEU A 14 -17.22 -1.39 -6.40
CA LEU A 14 -17.24 -2.85 -6.33
C LEU A 14 -15.96 -3.43 -5.71
N THR A 15 -14.84 -2.72 -5.86
CA THR A 15 -13.52 -3.17 -5.40
C THR A 15 -13.20 -2.63 -4.02
N LEU A 16 -13.36 -1.33 -3.79
CA LEU A 16 -13.06 -0.68 -2.52
C LEU A 16 -14.05 -1.08 -1.42
N GLY A 17 -13.52 -1.39 -0.24
CA GLY A 17 -14.34 -1.77 0.90
C GLY A 17 -13.51 -2.01 2.18
N PRO A 18 -14.15 -2.49 3.26
CA PRO A 18 -13.50 -2.68 4.57
C PRO A 18 -12.34 -3.69 4.57
N ASP A 19 -12.40 -4.67 3.67
CA ASP A 19 -11.37 -5.70 3.48
C ASP A 19 -10.69 -5.59 2.11
N ALA A 20 -10.91 -4.50 1.37
CA ALA A 20 -10.30 -4.24 0.07
C ALA A 20 -9.97 -2.75 -0.05
N TRP A 21 -8.81 -2.37 0.48
CA TRP A 21 -8.38 -0.97 0.55
C TRP A 21 -6.91 -0.82 0.18
N GLY A 22 -6.57 0.28 -0.46
CA GLY A 22 -5.18 0.54 -0.83
C GLY A 22 -5.11 1.46 -2.03
N LEU A 23 -4.99 2.75 -1.75
CA LEU A 23 -4.98 3.80 -2.77
C LEU A 23 -3.58 4.42 -2.80
N THR A 24 -2.77 3.97 -3.75
CA THR A 24 -1.42 4.50 -3.99
C THR A 24 -1.12 4.45 -5.48
N ALA A 25 -0.15 5.25 -5.93
CA ALA A 25 0.36 5.19 -7.28
C ALA A 25 0.67 3.74 -7.70
N CYS A 26 0.06 3.30 -8.78
CA CYS A 26 0.10 1.94 -9.33
C CYS A 26 -0.36 1.96 -10.79
N ASP A 27 -0.35 0.80 -11.44
CA ASP A 27 -1.06 0.59 -12.69
C ASP A 27 -2.58 0.56 -12.48
N GLY A 28 -3.31 1.11 -13.44
CA GLY A 28 -4.77 1.01 -13.51
C GLY A 28 -5.27 0.63 -14.90
N PRO A 29 -6.59 0.54 -15.10
CA PRO A 29 -7.20 0.16 -16.38
C PRO A 29 -6.74 1.04 -17.56
N ASP A 30 -6.51 2.33 -17.31
CA ASP A 30 -6.04 3.31 -18.31
C ASP A 30 -4.51 3.53 -18.29
N GLY A 31 -3.76 2.63 -17.64
CA GLY A 31 -2.32 2.70 -17.45
C GLY A 31 -1.91 3.28 -16.09
N TYR A 32 -0.62 3.58 -15.94
CA TYR A 32 -0.07 4.05 -14.67
C TYR A 32 -0.60 5.44 -14.27
N ASN A 33 -1.04 5.58 -13.03
CA ASN A 33 -1.46 6.88 -12.48
C ASN A 33 -0.82 7.16 -11.12
N GLY A 34 0.02 8.20 -11.07
CA GLY A 34 0.69 8.63 -9.84
C GLY A 34 -0.20 9.33 -8.81
N LEU A 35 -1.46 9.64 -9.16
CA LEU A 35 -2.41 10.34 -8.29
C LEU A 35 -3.34 9.41 -7.52
N TYR A 36 -3.28 8.09 -7.73
CA TYR A 36 -4.07 7.16 -6.93
C TYR A 36 -3.86 7.41 -5.43
N GLY A 37 -4.95 7.75 -4.75
CA GLY A 37 -4.91 8.21 -3.37
C GLY A 37 -6.31 8.60 -2.86
N ALA A 38 -6.50 8.55 -1.55
CA ALA A 38 -7.74 9.00 -0.91
C ALA A 38 -7.68 10.50 -0.55
N PRO A 39 -8.80 11.24 -0.61
CA PRO A 39 -8.91 12.53 0.06
C PRO A 39 -8.87 12.38 1.60
N PRO A 40 -8.50 13.44 2.34
CA PRO A 40 -8.00 14.71 1.84
C PRO A 40 -6.56 14.60 1.28
N SER A 41 -6.25 15.30 0.18
CA SER A 41 -4.91 15.29 -0.42
C SER A 41 -4.37 16.68 -0.76
N GLY A 42 -3.07 16.91 -0.62
CA GLY A 42 -2.45 18.21 -0.92
C GLY A 42 -3.06 19.41 -0.16
N PHE A 43 -2.83 20.62 -0.68
CA PHE A 43 -3.29 21.85 -0.04
C PHE A 43 -4.77 22.16 -0.33
N ASP A 44 -5.24 21.86 -1.54
CA ASP A 44 -6.56 22.21 -2.04
C ASP A 44 -7.48 21.00 -2.26
N ASN A 45 -7.07 19.81 -1.78
CA ASN A 45 -7.83 18.57 -1.96
C ASN A 45 -8.06 18.16 -3.42
N THR A 46 -7.09 18.43 -4.30
CA THR A 46 -7.14 18.04 -5.73
C THR A 46 -6.13 16.99 -6.18
N PRO A 47 -4.96 16.76 -5.54
CA PRO A 47 -4.00 15.77 -6.03
C PRO A 47 -4.35 14.37 -5.52
N HIS A 48 -5.53 13.88 -5.89
CA HIS A 48 -5.94 12.49 -5.72
C HIS A 48 -6.76 12.04 -6.92
N PHE A 49 -6.77 10.74 -7.17
CA PHE A 49 -7.57 10.10 -8.18
C PHE A 49 -8.08 8.77 -7.62
N VAL A 50 -9.36 8.49 -7.85
CA VAL A 50 -10.05 7.28 -7.40
C VAL A 50 -10.96 6.83 -8.53
N ASP A 51 -10.75 5.61 -9.01
CA ASP A 51 -11.55 4.95 -10.05
C ASP A 51 -11.93 3.52 -9.65
N ASP A 52 -11.85 3.21 -8.34
CA ASP A 52 -12.00 1.88 -7.76
C ASP A 52 -10.78 0.94 -7.87
N THR A 53 -9.66 1.38 -8.44
CA THR A 53 -8.44 0.56 -8.49
C THR A 53 -7.81 0.41 -7.10
N VAL A 54 -7.53 -0.83 -6.70
CA VAL A 54 -6.88 -1.18 -5.43
C VAL A 54 -5.51 -1.78 -5.68
N ALA A 55 -4.49 -1.19 -5.05
CA ALA A 55 -3.13 -1.69 -5.03
C ALA A 55 -2.85 -2.42 -3.70
N PRO A 56 -2.58 -3.74 -3.71
CA PRO A 56 -2.25 -4.50 -2.49
C PRO A 56 -1.05 -3.93 -1.73
N SER A 57 -0.10 -3.29 -2.42
CA SER A 57 1.09 -2.68 -1.83
C SER A 57 0.78 -1.61 -0.78
N ALA A 58 -0.31 -0.86 -0.94
CA ALA A 58 -0.71 0.18 0.00
C ALA A 58 -1.14 -0.38 1.36
N ALA A 59 -2.03 -1.39 1.37
CA ALA A 59 -2.49 -2.01 2.61
C ALA A 59 -1.36 -2.81 3.27
N ILE A 60 -0.69 -3.69 2.51
CA ILE A 60 0.34 -4.59 3.07
C ILE A 60 1.57 -3.78 3.50
N GLY A 61 1.97 -2.77 2.72
CA GLY A 61 3.02 -1.83 3.10
C GLY A 61 2.70 -1.03 4.38
N SER A 62 1.42 -0.96 4.77
CA SER A 62 0.98 -0.26 5.98
C SER A 62 0.80 -1.20 7.19
N ILE A 63 1.22 -2.46 7.11
CA ILE A 63 1.00 -3.48 8.16
C ILE A 63 1.57 -3.10 9.53
N LEU A 64 2.66 -2.33 9.58
CA LEU A 64 3.24 -1.84 10.84
C LEU A 64 2.34 -0.82 11.56
N PHE A 65 1.47 -0.13 10.81
CA PHE A 65 0.59 0.92 11.34
C PHE A 65 -0.82 0.41 11.62
N LEU A 66 -1.33 -0.46 10.76
CA LEU A 66 -2.70 -1.02 10.85
C LEU A 66 -2.69 -2.55 10.66
N PRO A 67 -2.04 -3.31 11.56
CA PRO A 67 -1.76 -4.74 11.34
C PRO A 67 -3.02 -5.56 11.09
N ALA A 68 -4.01 -5.45 11.98
CA ALA A 68 -5.25 -6.22 11.85
C ALA A 68 -6.05 -5.90 10.58
N ALA A 69 -6.02 -4.66 10.10
CA ALA A 69 -6.74 -4.28 8.88
C ALA A 69 -5.97 -4.66 7.61
N ALA A 70 -4.65 -4.52 7.62
CA ALA A 70 -3.78 -4.97 6.54
C ALA A 70 -3.81 -6.49 6.38
N GLU A 71 -3.83 -7.25 7.48
CA GLU A 71 -3.95 -8.72 7.45
C GLU A 71 -5.28 -9.18 6.84
N ARG A 72 -6.41 -8.56 7.22
CA ARG A 72 -7.71 -8.87 6.61
C ARG A 72 -7.72 -8.56 5.12
N ALA A 73 -7.20 -7.41 4.73
CA ALA A 73 -7.10 -7.04 3.32
C ALA A 73 -6.23 -8.02 2.54
N MET A 74 -5.07 -8.39 3.09
CA MET A 74 -4.18 -9.39 2.49
C MET A 74 -4.85 -10.76 2.33
N GLN A 75 -5.65 -11.20 3.32
CA GLN A 75 -6.42 -12.45 3.24
C GLN A 75 -7.49 -12.37 2.15
N ASN A 76 -8.18 -11.24 2.03
CA ASN A 76 -9.16 -11.01 0.97
C ASN A 76 -8.50 -11.04 -0.42
N TYR A 77 -7.39 -10.32 -0.63
CA TYR A 77 -6.61 -10.36 -1.87
C TYR A 77 -6.18 -11.78 -2.25
N PHE A 78 -5.86 -12.61 -1.25
CA PHE A 78 -5.47 -14.00 -1.48
C PHE A 78 -6.58 -14.89 -2.05
N THR A 79 -7.84 -14.51 -1.85
CA THR A 79 -8.99 -15.21 -2.44
C THR A 79 -9.22 -14.88 -3.92
N ILE A 80 -8.56 -13.85 -4.44
CA ILE A 80 -8.72 -13.37 -5.82
C ILE A 80 -7.66 -14.05 -6.70
N GLU A 81 -8.04 -15.13 -7.39
CA GLU A 81 -7.10 -15.93 -8.19
C GLU A 81 -6.34 -15.13 -9.26
N PRO A 82 -6.98 -14.26 -10.08
CA PRO A 82 -6.27 -13.50 -11.11
C PRO A 82 -5.25 -12.50 -10.55
N LEU A 83 -5.42 -12.09 -9.29
CA LEU A 83 -4.50 -11.20 -8.60
C LEU A 83 -3.22 -11.93 -8.17
N LYS A 84 -3.16 -13.27 -8.18
CA LYS A 84 -1.96 -14.02 -7.78
C LYS A 84 -1.10 -14.36 -8.99
N GLY A 85 0.20 -14.08 -8.88
CA GLY A 85 1.21 -14.40 -9.88
C GLY A 85 2.47 -15.02 -9.29
N GLU A 86 3.49 -15.22 -10.12
CA GLU A 86 4.78 -15.82 -9.76
C GLU A 86 5.47 -15.07 -8.61
N TYR A 87 5.32 -13.75 -8.56
CA TYR A 87 5.95 -12.86 -7.58
C TYR A 87 5.00 -12.38 -6.47
N GLY A 88 3.93 -13.13 -6.19
CA GLY A 88 2.87 -12.73 -5.25
C GLY A 88 1.75 -11.96 -5.95
N PHE A 89 1.12 -10.99 -5.29
CA PHE A 89 -0.02 -10.25 -5.87
C PHE A 89 0.36 -9.35 -7.05
N GLN A 90 -0.37 -9.33 -8.16
CA GLN A 90 -0.16 -8.34 -9.23
C GLN A 90 -0.25 -6.90 -8.70
N ASP A 91 0.21 -5.93 -9.48
CA ASP A 91 0.35 -4.55 -9.03
C ASP A 91 -0.93 -3.94 -8.45
N ALA A 92 -2.04 -4.13 -9.17
CA ALA A 92 -3.36 -3.66 -8.77
C ALA A 92 -4.48 -4.46 -9.43
N TYR A 93 -5.72 -4.19 -9.02
CA TYR A 93 -6.94 -4.73 -9.65
C TYR A 93 -8.11 -3.76 -9.52
N ASN A 94 -9.08 -3.90 -10.41
CA ASN A 94 -10.30 -3.12 -10.45
C ASN A 94 -11.45 -4.03 -10.90
N LEU A 95 -12.35 -4.37 -9.98
CA LEU A 95 -13.50 -5.25 -10.25
C LEU A 95 -14.58 -4.53 -11.05
N THR A 96 -14.72 -3.21 -10.91
CA THR A 96 -15.70 -2.41 -11.67
C THR A 96 -15.41 -2.47 -13.18
N GLU A 97 -14.13 -2.41 -13.56
CA GLU A 97 -13.67 -2.49 -14.96
C GLU A 97 -13.28 -3.92 -15.39
N GLU A 98 -13.53 -4.94 -14.56
CA GLU A 98 -13.11 -6.34 -14.78
C GLU A 98 -11.62 -6.49 -15.13
N TRP A 99 -10.77 -5.67 -14.50
CA TRP A 99 -9.37 -5.50 -14.84
C TRP A 99 -8.43 -5.97 -13.72
N TYR A 100 -7.30 -6.55 -14.14
CA TYR A 100 -6.20 -6.95 -13.27
C TYR A 100 -4.89 -6.55 -13.94
N ALA A 101 -3.94 -6.04 -13.15
CA ALA A 101 -2.61 -5.75 -13.66
C ALA A 101 -1.96 -7.02 -14.25
N SER A 102 -1.29 -6.86 -15.39
CA SER A 102 -0.63 -7.96 -16.10
C SER A 102 0.82 -8.21 -15.62
N ASP A 103 1.33 -7.34 -14.76
CA ASP A 103 2.70 -7.27 -14.33
C ASP A 103 2.82 -6.86 -12.86
N VAL A 104 4.07 -6.64 -12.45
CA VAL A 104 4.44 -6.27 -11.09
C VAL A 104 5.46 -5.15 -11.13
N ILE A 105 5.31 -4.18 -10.23
CA ILE A 105 6.26 -3.08 -10.11
C ILE A 105 7.19 -3.30 -8.91
N GLY A 106 8.50 -3.18 -9.14
CA GLY A 106 9.51 -3.45 -8.12
C GLY A 106 9.40 -2.57 -6.87
N ILE A 107 8.93 -1.32 -7.00
CA ILE A 107 8.72 -0.42 -5.85
C ILE A 107 7.55 -0.88 -4.97
N ASP A 108 6.46 -1.37 -5.56
CA ASP A 108 5.29 -1.91 -4.88
C ASP A 108 5.57 -3.25 -4.19
N LYS A 109 6.34 -4.11 -4.87
CA LYS A 109 6.85 -5.35 -4.27
C LYS A 109 7.82 -5.09 -3.12
N GLY A 110 8.72 -4.12 -3.32
CA GLY A 110 9.71 -3.74 -2.34
C GLY A 110 9.08 -3.34 -1.02
N ILE A 111 8.13 -2.40 -1.04
CA ILE A 111 7.49 -1.94 0.20
C ILE A 111 6.70 -3.06 0.89
N THR A 112 5.99 -3.89 0.12
CA THR A 112 5.26 -5.06 0.62
C THR A 112 6.18 -6.00 1.41
N LEU A 113 7.29 -6.43 0.81
CA LEU A 113 8.21 -7.39 1.42
C LEU A 113 8.96 -6.78 2.62
N LEU A 114 9.44 -5.55 2.50
CA LEU A 114 10.22 -4.90 3.54
C LEU A 114 9.38 -4.63 4.80
N MET A 115 8.11 -4.25 4.63
CA MET A 115 7.23 -3.98 5.76
C MET A 115 6.76 -5.26 6.44
N LEU A 116 6.53 -6.35 5.69
CA LEU A 116 6.30 -7.67 6.28
C LEU A 116 7.50 -8.17 7.08
N ALA A 117 8.72 -8.00 6.57
CA ALA A 117 9.94 -8.39 7.30
C ALA A 117 10.14 -7.59 8.60
N ASN A 118 9.76 -6.31 8.60
CA ASN A 118 9.74 -5.52 9.82
C ASN A 118 8.62 -5.96 10.78
N TYR A 119 7.44 -6.28 10.27
CA TYR A 119 6.33 -6.76 11.08
C TYR A 119 6.67 -8.06 11.80
N GLU A 120 7.42 -8.94 11.13
CA GLU A 120 7.84 -10.21 11.71
C GLU A 120 8.88 -10.03 12.85
N ASN A 121 9.94 -9.23 12.64
CA ASN A 121 11.01 -9.09 13.64
C ASN A 121 11.92 -7.85 13.46
N ASP A 122 11.39 -6.75 12.92
CA ASP A 122 12.12 -5.50 12.68
C ASP A 122 13.39 -5.67 11.82
N LEU A 123 13.47 -6.67 10.94
CA LEU A 123 14.71 -7.02 10.24
C LEU A 123 15.35 -5.83 9.53
N VAL A 124 14.56 -5.10 8.73
CA VAL A 124 15.05 -3.99 7.90
C VAL A 124 15.48 -2.84 8.80
N TYR A 125 14.69 -2.52 9.82
CA TYR A 125 15.03 -1.49 10.79
C TYR A 125 16.30 -1.82 11.59
N ARG A 126 16.45 -3.06 12.06
CA ARG A 126 17.66 -3.50 12.80
C ARG A 126 18.91 -3.37 11.94
N ILE A 127 18.86 -3.76 10.67
CA ILE A 127 19.99 -3.62 9.75
C ILE A 127 20.29 -2.14 9.48
N MET A 128 19.27 -1.34 9.13
CA MET A 128 19.45 0.07 8.78
C MET A 128 19.98 0.91 9.95
N MET A 129 19.46 0.68 11.16
CA MET A 129 19.81 1.44 12.36
C MET A 129 21.15 1.02 13.00
N GLN A 130 21.88 0.08 12.39
CA GLN A 130 23.28 -0.22 12.74
C GLN A 130 24.28 0.61 11.91
N ASN A 131 23.84 1.32 10.87
CA ASN A 131 24.73 2.07 9.99
C ASN A 131 25.14 3.41 10.62
N GLU A 132 26.44 3.59 10.88
CA GLU A 132 26.97 4.82 11.51
C GLU A 132 26.71 6.08 10.69
N HIS A 133 26.69 6.01 9.36
CA HIS A 133 26.41 7.17 8.51
C HIS A 133 24.95 7.60 8.61
N VAL A 134 24.02 6.63 8.67
CA VAL A 134 22.59 6.90 8.93
C VAL A 134 22.41 7.55 10.29
N LEU A 135 23.00 6.96 11.34
CA LEU A 135 22.91 7.50 12.71
C LEU A 135 23.50 8.91 12.83
N ASN A 136 24.66 9.15 12.20
CA ASN A 136 25.26 10.48 12.15
C ASN A 136 24.38 11.50 11.40
N GLY A 137 23.74 11.07 10.31
CA GLY A 137 22.78 11.89 9.57
C GLY A 137 21.58 12.29 10.42
N LEU A 138 20.96 11.32 11.09
CA LEU A 138 19.84 11.54 12.01
C LEU A 138 20.23 12.51 13.14
N ALA A 139 21.40 12.32 13.75
CA ALA A 139 21.90 13.20 14.81
C ALA A 139 22.11 14.65 14.32
N ARG A 140 22.66 14.84 13.11
CA ARG A 140 22.82 16.18 12.51
C ARG A 140 21.50 16.86 12.20
N LEU A 141 20.48 16.08 11.83
CA LEU A 141 19.11 16.55 11.60
C LEU A 141 18.29 16.67 12.90
N GLN A 142 18.88 16.33 14.05
CA GLN A 142 18.20 16.32 15.36
C GLN A 142 16.97 15.39 15.41
N ILE A 143 16.97 14.34 14.58
CA ILE A 143 15.96 13.27 14.63
C ILE A 143 16.40 12.30 15.72
N THR A 144 15.80 12.42 16.90
CA THR A 144 16.12 11.57 18.06
C THR A 144 15.21 10.35 18.10
N PRO A 145 15.72 9.15 18.44
CA PRO A 145 14.87 8.00 18.74
C PRO A 145 13.85 8.38 19.82
N SER A 146 12.58 8.03 19.62
CA SER A 146 11.59 8.11 20.69
C SER A 146 12.00 7.17 21.83
N LYS A 147 11.88 7.64 23.07
CA LYS A 147 12.09 6.82 24.28
C LYS A 147 11.06 5.70 24.38
#